data_AF-A0A848HNR3-F1
#
_entry.id   AF-A0A848HNR3-F1
#
_cell.length_a   1.000
_cell.length_b   1.000
_cell.length_c   1.000
_cell.angle_alpha   90.00
_cell.angle_beta   90.00
_cell.angle_gamma   90.00
#
_symmetry.space_group_name_H-M   'P 1'
#
loop_
_entity.id
_entity.type
_entity.pdbx_description
1 polymer ?
#
loop_
_entity_poly.entity_id
_entity_poly.type
_entity_poly.pdbx_seq_one_letter_code
_entity_poly.pdbx_strand_id
1 'polypeptide(L)'
;MTKSHNAAGTPAAVTPYVSASQIGLLIEVAVLAIQDSQQQAKIKIARWTYLDALNDFEAQHGRIEGRLDPRNPDHADILAATEKQYAASEREKRIAYNLRRRLQTACRKAARVNATGVCATDRSPS
;
A
#
# COMPACT_ATOMS: atom_id res chain seq x y z
N MET A 1 -42.86 13.33 -51.33
CA MET A 1 -42.34 14.10 -50.19
C MET A 1 -41.77 13.14 -49.16
N THR A 2 -40.62 13.50 -48.61
CA THR A 2 -39.60 12.65 -47.97
C THR A 2 -39.78 12.46 -46.46
N LYS A 3 -39.17 11.36 -45.95
CA LYS A 3 -38.75 11.07 -44.55
C LYS A 3 -39.87 10.68 -43.57
N SER A 4 -39.71 9.65 -42.74
CA SER A 4 -38.56 9.47 -41.84
C SER A 4 -38.21 7.99 -41.60
N HIS A 5 -36.95 7.67 -41.86
CA HIS A 5 -36.27 6.48 -41.35
C HIS A 5 -35.54 6.86 -40.05
N ASN A 6 -35.66 5.97 -39.06
CA ASN A 6 -34.72 5.72 -37.96
C ASN A 6 -34.37 6.90 -37.04
N ALA A 7 -34.88 6.82 -35.81
CA ALA A 7 -34.06 7.09 -34.63
C ALA A 7 -34.38 6.01 -33.61
N ALA A 8 -33.82 4.82 -33.81
CA ALA A 8 -33.62 3.87 -32.72
C ALA A 8 -32.86 4.64 -31.64
N GLY A 9 -33.55 4.96 -30.54
CA GLY A 9 -32.93 5.61 -29.41
C GLY A 9 -31.71 4.80 -29.00
N THR A 10 -30.53 5.41 -29.13
CA THR A 10 -29.30 4.91 -28.55
C THR A 10 -29.63 4.52 -27.11
N PRO A 11 -29.46 3.26 -26.68
CA PRO A 11 -29.73 2.92 -25.30
C PRO A 11 -28.85 3.82 -24.44
N ALA A 12 -29.49 4.58 -23.55
CA ALA A 12 -28.81 5.40 -22.57
C ALA A 12 -27.70 4.57 -21.96
N ALA A 13 -26.47 5.10 -21.96
CA ALA A 13 -25.29 4.42 -21.44
C ALA A 13 -25.65 3.72 -20.14
N VAL A 14 -25.70 2.38 -20.18
CA VAL A 14 -26.02 1.56 -19.02
C VAL A 14 -24.96 1.89 -17.99
N THR A 15 -25.31 2.69 -16.99
CA THR A 15 -24.43 2.90 -15.86
C THR A 15 -24.20 1.53 -15.25
N PRO A 16 -22.94 1.06 -15.15
CA PRO A 16 -22.68 -0.26 -14.62
C PRO A 16 -23.29 -0.32 -13.22
N TYR A 17 -24.22 -1.26 -13.02
CA TYR A 17 -24.82 -1.48 -11.71
C TYR A 17 -23.75 -2.04 -10.78
N VAL A 18 -23.28 -1.22 -9.84
CA VAL A 18 -22.31 -1.64 -8.82
C VAL A 18 -23.08 -2.02 -7.57
N SER A 19 -22.91 -3.26 -7.10
CA SER A 19 -23.56 -3.71 -5.87
C SER A 19 -22.99 -2.99 -4.65
N ALA A 20 -23.77 -2.89 -3.57
CA ALA A 20 -23.29 -2.35 -2.29
C ALA A 20 -22.06 -3.11 -1.77
N SER A 21 -21.97 -4.42 -2.03
CA SER A 21 -20.81 -5.24 -1.65
C SER A 21 -19.55 -4.89 -2.45
N GLN A 22 -19.68 -4.57 -3.75
CA GLN A 22 -18.57 -4.10 -4.58
C GLN A 22 -18.07 -2.73 -4.12
N ILE A 23 -18.99 -1.79 -3.83
CA ILE A 23 -18.65 -0.48 -3.27
C ILE A 23 -17.91 -0.64 -1.93
N GLY A 24 -18.42 -1.48 -1.03
CA GLY A 24 -17.78 -1.74 0.26
C GLY A 24 -16.35 -2.28 0.14
N LEU A 25 -16.09 -3.18 -0.82
CA LEU A 25 -14.75 -3.70 -1.07
C LEU A 25 -13.80 -2.64 -1.63
N LEU A 26 -14.28 -1.75 -2.52
CA LEU A 26 -13.47 -0.65 -3.03
C LEU A 26 -13.11 0.34 -1.92
N ILE A 27 -14.04 0.61 -0.99
CA ILE A 27 -13.77 1.44 0.18
C ILE A 27 -12.71 0.78 1.07
N GLU A 28 -12.80 -0.53 1.33
CA GLU A 28 -11.80 -1.26 2.12
C GLU A 28 -10.40 -1.16 1.49
N VAL A 29 -10.31 -1.36 0.17
CA VAL A 29 -9.05 -1.20 -0.59
C VAL A 29 -8.52 0.23 -0.47
N ALA A 30 -9.38 1.24 -0.64
CA ALA A 30 -8.99 2.65 -0.54
C ALA A 30 -8.45 3.00 0.84
N VAL A 31 -9.11 2.55 1.91
CA VAL A 31 -8.65 2.76 3.30
C VAL A 31 -7.28 2.13 3.52
N LEU A 32 -7.08 0.89 3.06
CA LEU A 32 -5.78 0.20 3.19
C LEU A 32 -4.68 0.89 2.37
N ALA A 33 -4.99 1.43 1.20
CA ALA A 33 -4.04 2.18 0.38
C ALA A 33 -3.62 3.51 1.04
N ILE A 34 -4.57 4.24 1.63
CA ILE A 34 -4.27 5.45 2.41
C ILE A 34 -3.37 5.11 3.61
N GLN A 35 -3.68 4.03 4.33
CA GLN A 35 -2.87 3.57 5.45
C GLN A 35 -1.45 3.18 5.02
N ASP A 36 -1.28 2.46 3.90
CA ASP A 36 0.06 2.12 3.39
C ASP A 36 0.84 3.39 3.03
N SER A 37 0.22 4.37 2.37
CA SER A 37 0.85 5.66 2.04
C SER A 37 1.33 6.41 3.28
N GLN A 38 0.48 6.53 4.30
CA GLN A 38 0.84 7.14 5.58
C GLN A 38 1.97 6.36 6.27
N GLN A 39 1.96 5.03 6.16
CA GLN A 39 3.00 4.18 6.73
C GLN A 39 4.35 4.34 6.00
N GLN A 40 4.35 4.56 4.67
CA GLN A 40 5.59 4.87 3.94
C GLN A 40 6.22 6.16 4.44
N ALA A 41 5.42 7.19 4.77
CA ALA A 41 5.92 8.42 5.37
C ALA A 41 6.58 8.16 6.74
N LYS A 42 5.97 7.33 7.58
CA LYS A 42 6.55 6.93 8.89
C LYS A 42 7.86 6.17 8.75
N ILE A 43 7.95 5.24 7.79
CA ILE A 43 9.21 4.54 7.50
C ILE A 43 10.29 5.53 7.08
N LYS A 44 9.95 6.49 6.22
CA LYS A 44 10.91 7.52 5.79
C LYS A 44 11.43 8.29 6.99
N ILE A 45 10.54 8.80 7.85
CA ILE A 45 10.91 9.54 9.06
C ILE A 45 11.79 8.68 9.97
N ALA A 46 11.37 7.45 10.31
CA ALA A 46 12.13 6.56 11.19
C ALA A 46 13.51 6.20 10.61
N ARG A 47 13.62 6.07 9.28
CA ARG A 47 14.90 5.86 8.61
C ARG A 47 15.81 7.08 8.74
N TRP A 48 15.30 8.29 8.54
CA TRP A 48 16.09 9.51 8.72
C TRP A 48 16.57 9.65 10.15
N THR A 49 15.70 9.44 11.14
CA THR A 49 16.10 9.47 12.56
C THR A 49 17.19 8.45 12.89
N TYR A 50 17.17 7.26 12.26
CA TYR A 50 18.25 6.28 12.42
C TYR A 50 19.56 6.76 11.76
N LEU A 51 19.50 7.34 10.56
CA LEU A 51 20.68 7.88 9.88
C LEU A 51 21.28 9.06 10.65
N ASP A 52 20.44 9.93 11.21
CA ASP A 52 20.89 11.05 12.04
C ASP A 52 21.61 10.52 13.30
N ALA A 53 21.07 9.50 13.97
CA ALA A 53 21.74 8.88 15.10
C ALA A 53 23.09 8.23 14.74
N LEU A 54 23.22 7.64 13.55
CA LEU A 54 24.51 7.14 13.06
C LEU A 54 25.50 8.28 12.82
N ASN A 55 25.06 9.36 12.17
CA ASN A 55 25.91 10.52 11.89
C ASN A 55 26.35 11.22 13.19
N ASP A 56 25.46 11.33 14.18
CA ASP A 56 25.76 11.92 15.49
C ASP A 56 26.81 11.09 16.23
N PHE A 57 26.73 9.75 16.13
CA PHE A 57 27.73 8.86 16.70
C PHE A 57 29.08 9.01 15.98
N GLU A 58 29.09 8.99 14.65
CA GLU A 58 30.32 9.15 13.85
C GLU A 58 31.00 10.51 14.07
N ALA A 59 30.20 11.58 14.29
CA ALA A 59 30.74 12.90 14.60
C ALA A 59 31.48 12.96 15.94
N GLN A 60 31.13 12.09 16.89
CA GLN A 60 31.74 12.04 18.23
C GLN A 60 32.90 11.05 18.31
N HIS A 61 32.80 9.93 17.61
CA HIS A 61 33.72 8.79 17.75
C HIS A 61 34.62 8.55 16.53
N GLY A 62 34.41 9.30 15.46
CA GLY A 62 35.06 9.07 14.18
C GLY A 62 34.20 8.22 13.24
N ARG A 63 34.52 8.32 11.95
CA ARG A 63 33.75 7.65 10.90
C ARG A 63 33.99 6.14 10.94
N ILE A 64 32.93 5.36 10.76
CA ILE A 64 33.02 3.91 10.65
C ILE A 64 33.19 3.54 9.19
N GLU A 65 34.18 2.67 8.90
CA GLU A 65 34.42 2.19 7.55
C GLU A 65 33.52 1.00 7.20
N GLY A 66 32.96 1.03 5.99
CA GLY A 66 32.22 -0.09 5.44
C GLY A 66 30.79 -0.22 5.96
N ARG A 67 30.24 -1.43 5.86
CA ARG A 67 28.86 -1.74 6.24
C ARG A 67 28.82 -2.18 7.69
N LEU A 68 27.88 -1.63 8.47
CA LEU A 68 27.61 -2.09 9.83
C LEU A 68 27.27 -3.58 9.85
N ASP A 69 28.05 -4.30 10.64
CA ASP A 69 27.98 -5.75 10.86
C ASP A 69 27.88 -6.01 12.38
N PRO A 70 26.77 -6.60 12.86
CA PRO A 70 26.59 -7.00 14.27
C PRO A 70 27.59 -8.01 14.80
N ARG A 71 28.33 -8.70 13.93
CA ARG A 71 29.37 -9.64 14.32
C ARG A 71 30.75 -9.00 14.44
N ASN A 72 30.93 -7.78 13.94
CA ASN A 72 32.17 -7.06 14.09
C ASN A 72 32.18 -6.38 15.48
N PRO A 73 33.12 -6.73 16.38
CA PRO A 73 33.23 -6.07 17.68
C PRO A 73 33.47 -4.56 17.57
N ASP A 74 34.13 -4.09 16.51
CA ASP A 74 34.38 -2.66 16.30
C ASP A 74 33.08 -1.86 16.03
N HIS A 75 32.00 -2.55 15.65
CA HIS A 75 30.69 -1.94 15.47
C HIS A 75 29.79 -2.05 16.70
N ALA A 76 30.23 -2.70 17.78
CA ALA A 76 29.36 -2.97 18.93
C ALA A 76 28.81 -1.68 19.55
N ASP A 77 29.65 -0.65 19.69
CA ASP A 77 29.28 0.60 20.34
C ASP A 77 28.24 1.39 19.54
N ILE A 78 28.43 1.54 18.22
CA ILE A 78 27.46 2.24 17.38
C ILE A 78 26.13 1.48 17.30
N LEU A 79 26.18 0.15 17.29
CA LEU A 79 24.99 -0.68 17.24
C LEU A 79 24.19 -0.58 18.54
N ALA A 80 24.87 -0.59 19.70
CA ALA A 80 24.23 -0.36 20.98
C ALA A 80 23.66 1.07 21.07
N ALA A 81 24.40 2.07 20.62
CA ALA A 81 23.98 3.47 20.65
C ALA A 81 22.76 3.76 19.76
N THR A 82 22.64 3.08 18.61
CA THR A 82 21.57 3.33 17.62
C THR A 82 20.48 2.26 17.60
N GLU A 83 20.53 1.28 18.51
CA GLU A 83 19.63 0.12 18.56
C GLU A 83 18.15 0.55 18.58
N LYS A 84 17.82 1.55 19.39
CA LYS A 84 16.44 2.03 19.57
C LYS A 84 15.85 2.59 18.26
N GLN A 85 16.63 3.41 17.55
CA GLN A 85 16.24 4.03 16.29
C GLN A 85 16.16 2.98 15.18
N TYR A 86 17.11 2.05 15.16
CA TYR A 86 17.07 0.90 14.24
C TYR A 86 15.81 0.05 14.45
N ALA A 87 15.52 -0.33 15.70
CA ALA A 87 14.35 -1.12 16.06
C ALA A 87 13.03 -0.40 15.71
N ALA A 88 12.97 0.93 15.90
CA ALA A 88 11.84 1.74 15.46
C ALA A 88 11.66 1.68 13.93
N SER A 89 12.74 1.83 13.16
CA SER A 89 12.70 1.70 11.70
C SER A 89 12.19 0.32 11.26
N GLU A 90 12.69 -0.76 11.87
CA GLU A 90 12.27 -2.13 11.58
C GLU A 90 10.80 -2.38 11.96
N ARG A 91 10.33 -1.83 13.09
CA ARG A 91 8.92 -1.91 13.48
C ARG A 91 8.01 -1.28 12.44
N GLU A 92 8.34 -0.08 11.95
CA GLU A 92 7.54 0.59 10.93
C GLU A 92 7.52 -0.18 9.59
N LYS A 93 8.64 -0.83 9.22
CA LYS A 93 8.69 -1.74 8.05
C LYS A 93 7.78 -2.95 8.21
N ARG A 94 7.75 -3.59 9.39
CA ARG A 94 6.86 -4.73 9.68
C ARG A 94 5.39 -4.32 9.57
N ILE A 95 5.03 -3.13 10.04
CA ILE A 95 3.66 -2.60 9.91
C ILE A 95 3.31 -2.41 8.42
N ALA A 96 4.20 -1.80 7.63
CA ALA A 96 3.96 -1.64 6.19
C ALA A 96 3.81 -2.99 5.47
N TYR A 97 4.64 -3.98 5.81
CA TYR A 97 4.51 -5.32 5.24
C TYR A 97 3.11 -5.91 5.49
N ASN A 98 2.61 -5.80 6.73
CA ASN A 98 1.28 -6.28 7.09
C ASN A 98 0.17 -5.51 6.35
N LEU A 99 0.29 -4.19 6.21
CA LEU A 99 -0.65 -3.36 5.44
C LEU A 99 -0.68 -3.76 3.97
N ARG A 100 0.49 -3.91 3.33
CA ARG A 100 0.58 -4.36 1.93
C ARG A 100 -0.01 -5.75 1.73
N ARG A 101 0.23 -6.68 2.65
CA ARG A 101 -0.36 -8.03 2.59
C ARG A 101 -1.89 -7.99 2.67
N ARG A 102 -2.44 -7.16 3.55
CA ARG A 102 -3.89 -6.95 3.67
C ARG A 102 -4.45 -6.28 2.42
N LEU A 103 -3.79 -5.24 1.91
CA LEU A 103 -4.17 -4.56 0.67
C LEU A 103 -4.21 -5.51 -0.51
N GLN A 104 -3.17 -6.34 -0.70
CA GLN A 104 -3.14 -7.36 -1.76
C GLN A 104 -4.31 -8.35 -1.64
N THR A 105 -4.66 -8.76 -0.42
CA THR A 105 -5.79 -9.66 -0.16
C THR A 105 -7.11 -9.00 -0.51
N ALA A 106 -7.32 -7.74 -0.08
CA ALA A 106 -8.50 -6.96 -0.40
C ALA A 106 -8.65 -6.73 -1.91
N CYS A 107 -7.56 -6.36 -2.61
CA CYS A 107 -7.56 -6.21 -4.07
C CYS A 107 -7.94 -7.51 -4.78
N ARG A 108 -7.38 -8.66 -4.35
CA ARG A 108 -7.74 -9.98 -4.92
C ARG A 108 -9.21 -10.31 -4.69
N LYS A 109 -9.77 -9.97 -3.52
CA LYS A 109 -11.18 -10.18 -3.21
C LYS A 109 -12.08 -9.28 -4.07
N ALA A 110 -11.76 -8.00 -4.19
CA ALA A 110 -12.46 -7.06 -5.06
C ALA A 110 -12.45 -7.52 -6.52
N ALA A 111 -11.30 -7.94 -7.04
CA ALA A 111 -11.17 -8.46 -8.40
C ALA A 111 -12.06 -9.69 -8.65
N ARG A 112 -12.11 -10.63 -7.70
CA ARG A 112 -12.98 -11.81 -7.81
C ARG A 112 -14.46 -11.43 -7.82
N VAL A 113 -14.89 -10.58 -6.90
CA VAL A 113 -16.31 -10.17 -6.79
C VAL A 113 -16.74 -9.37 -8.02
N ASN A 114 -15.86 -8.54 -8.57
CA ASN A 114 -16.12 -7.80 -9.80
C ASN A 114 -16.22 -8.74 -11.01
N ALA A 115 -15.35 -9.74 -11.13
CA ALA A 115 -15.41 -10.73 -12.20
C ALA A 115 -16.70 -11.57 -12.16
N THR A 116 -17.16 -11.97 -10.96
CA THR A 116 -18.40 -12.73 -10.80
C THR A 116 -19.68 -11.89 -11.00
N GLY A 117 -19.61 -10.58 -10.74
CA GLY A 117 -20.74 -9.66 -10.94
C GLY A 117 -21.06 -9.42 -12.42
N VAL A 118 -20.04 -9.40 -13.28
CA VAL A 118 -20.18 -9.19 -14.73
C VAL A 118 -20.85 -10.39 -15.43
N CYS A 119 -20.62 -11.63 -14.97
CA CYS A 119 -21.28 -12.81 -15.54
C CYS A 119 -22.77 -12.95 -15.16
N ALA A 120 -23.25 -12.27 -14.11
CA ALA A 120 -24.65 -12.36 -13.69
C ALA A 120 -25.58 -11.45 -14.50
N THR A 121 -25.04 -10.40 -15.15
CA THR A 121 -25.82 -9.44 -15.95
C THR A 121 -26.15 -9.92 -17.37
N ASP A 122 -25.60 -11.06 -17.83
CA ASP A 122 -25.86 -11.62 -19.17
C ASP A 122 -27.07 -12.58 -19.24
N ARG A 123 -27.83 -12.77 -18.16
CA ARG A 123 -29.08 -13.56 -18.20
C ARG A 123 -30.31 -12.65 -18.11
N SER A 124 -30.68 -12.06 -19.25
CA SER A 124 -32.05 -11.56 -19.44
C SER A 124 -32.97 -12.75 -19.78
N PRO A 125 -34.11 -12.94 -19.08
CA PRO A 125 -35.12 -13.90 -19.50
C PRO A 125 -35.83 -13.37 -20.74
N SER A 126 -35.94 -14.21 -21.77
CA SER A 126 -36.79 -14.00 -22.96
C SER A 126 -38.26 -14.21 -22.63
#